data_AF-A0A914HP81-F1
#
_entry.id   AF-A0A914HP81-F1
#
_cell.length_a   1.000
_cell.length_b   1.000
_cell.length_c   1.000
_cell.angle_alpha   90.00
_cell.angle_beta   90.00
_cell.angle_gamma   90.00
#
_symmetry.space_group_name_H-M   'P 1'
#
loop_
_entity.id
_entity.type
_entity.pdbx_description
1 polymer ?
#
loop_
_entity_poly.entity_id
_entity_poly.type
_entity_poly.pdbx_seq_one_letter_code
_entity_poly.pdbx_strand_id
1 'polypeptide(L)'
;MEEYLNKQQQTIDELTEKLKVSIEQLSLKQQKETNDKIDTLKKDQQEQCAYNIREMEYKQREELQRKMDELLKSVQAMVDAKLEQQKLSNANKFAGIDQKNALQQAKIVKLEQYQKEEQLNIVQLQKTVTTMREIGLTPQQNRWNSTACYPSLALSELDRLIVQHNGEKPGRSSVRAEKPMSKNPYFEVKILEAPGSISIGLATEQMPLDDTWVGLHEGTCAYESWGSFWGHEVEGGDHGDNGRPHINGKPPFGVGDVVGCGVNLKNGQIIYTKNGKRLDTANLVVESAADVFPCVTLYRPGIKVEANFGPNFQFNISMALRN
;
A
#
# COMPACT_ATOMS: atom_id res chain seq x y z
N MET A 1 -114.39 50.36 -90.26
CA MET A 1 -113.24 49.61 -90.83
C MET A 1 -111.96 49.87 -90.04
N GLU A 2 -111.68 51.14 -89.69
CA GLU A 2 -110.48 51.58 -88.95
C GLU A 2 -110.44 51.14 -87.47
N GLU A 3 -111.56 51.17 -86.75
CA GLU A 3 -111.68 50.68 -85.37
C GLU A 3 -111.35 49.18 -85.22
N TYR A 4 -111.67 48.39 -86.26
CA TYR A 4 -111.38 46.95 -86.30
C TYR A 4 -109.88 46.69 -86.49
N LEU A 5 -109.22 47.51 -87.31
CA LEU A 5 -107.78 47.43 -87.58
C LEU A 5 -106.94 47.83 -86.35
N ASN A 6 -107.35 48.87 -85.62
CA ASN A 6 -106.65 49.32 -84.41
C ASN A 6 -106.77 48.29 -83.27
N LYS A 7 -107.94 47.65 -83.14
CA LYS A 7 -108.15 46.55 -82.18
C LYS A 7 -107.33 45.31 -82.54
N GLN A 8 -107.17 45.01 -83.84
CA GLN A 8 -106.26 43.96 -84.31
C GLN A 8 -104.79 44.28 -83.99
N GLN A 9 -104.34 45.52 -84.19
CA GLN A 9 -102.96 45.92 -83.89
C GLN A 9 -102.65 45.86 -82.38
N GLN A 10 -103.55 46.35 -81.52
CA GLN A 10 -103.39 46.21 -80.06
C GLN A 10 -103.34 44.73 -79.62
N THR A 11 -104.13 43.86 -80.27
CA THR A 11 -104.09 42.42 -80.00
C THR A 11 -102.75 41.82 -80.43
N ILE A 12 -102.18 42.24 -81.57
CA ILE A 12 -100.86 41.82 -82.05
C ILE A 12 -99.75 42.29 -81.09
N ASP A 13 -99.81 43.54 -80.63
CA ASP A 13 -98.80 44.10 -79.72
C ASP A 13 -98.84 43.41 -78.35
N GLU A 14 -100.04 43.16 -77.80
CA GLU A 14 -100.19 42.35 -76.57
C GLU A 14 -99.67 40.91 -76.74
N LEU A 15 -99.95 40.27 -77.88
CA LEU A 15 -99.46 38.93 -78.17
C LEU A 15 -97.94 38.91 -78.34
N THR A 16 -97.37 39.94 -78.95
CA THR A 16 -95.91 40.09 -79.13
C THR A 16 -95.20 40.26 -77.80
N GLU A 17 -95.74 41.10 -76.90
CA GLU A 17 -95.15 41.29 -75.57
C GLU A 17 -95.27 40.03 -74.70
N LYS A 18 -96.41 39.33 -74.74
CA LYS A 18 -96.58 38.02 -74.09
C LYS A 18 -95.63 36.96 -74.63
N LEU A 19 -95.38 36.97 -75.95
CA LEU A 19 -94.42 36.07 -76.59
C LEU A 19 -92.99 36.38 -76.14
N LYS A 20 -92.61 37.67 -76.07
CA LYS A 20 -91.29 38.11 -75.60
C LYS A 20 -91.04 37.72 -74.14
N VAL A 21 -91.99 37.98 -73.25
CA VAL A 21 -91.92 37.55 -71.84
C VAL A 21 -91.82 36.03 -71.73
N SER A 22 -92.56 35.27 -72.55
CA SER A 22 -92.47 33.80 -72.57
C SER A 22 -91.10 33.31 -73.02
N ILE A 23 -90.48 33.96 -74.03
CA ILE A 23 -89.13 33.64 -74.50
C ILE A 23 -88.10 33.92 -73.41
N GLU A 24 -88.18 35.07 -72.73
CA GLU A 24 -87.28 35.42 -71.63
C GLU A 24 -87.42 34.46 -70.44
N GLN A 25 -88.66 34.08 -70.07
CA GLN A 25 -88.90 33.08 -69.03
C GLN A 25 -88.36 31.70 -69.40
N LEU A 26 -88.54 31.27 -70.65
CA LEU A 26 -87.98 30.01 -71.16
C LEU A 26 -86.45 30.04 -71.13
N SER A 27 -85.84 31.15 -71.55
CA SER A 27 -84.39 31.36 -71.53
C SER A 27 -83.83 31.31 -70.09
N LEU A 28 -84.45 32.02 -69.15
CA LEU A 28 -84.07 32.02 -67.74
C LEU A 28 -84.19 30.60 -67.13
N LYS A 29 -85.26 29.87 -67.47
CA LYS A 29 -85.47 28.49 -67.01
C LYS A 29 -84.40 27.54 -67.56
N GLN A 30 -84.06 27.65 -68.85
CA GLN A 30 -82.98 26.88 -69.47
C GLN A 30 -81.62 27.20 -68.86
N GLN A 31 -81.34 28.48 -68.57
CA GLN A 31 -80.10 28.90 -67.93
C GLN A 31 -79.98 28.36 -66.51
N LYS A 32 -81.06 28.42 -65.72
CA LYS A 32 -81.10 27.84 -64.38
C LYS A 32 -80.85 26.34 -64.42
N GLU A 33 -81.56 25.61 -65.28
CA GLU A 33 -81.37 24.15 -65.43
C GLU A 33 -79.94 23.80 -65.86
N THR A 34 -79.33 24.62 -66.72
CA THR A 34 -77.94 24.46 -67.14
C THR A 34 -76.96 24.71 -65.99
N ASN A 35 -77.18 25.75 -65.18
CA ASN A 35 -76.36 26.05 -64.02
C ASN A 35 -76.46 24.95 -62.95
N ASP A 36 -77.68 24.47 -62.66
CA ASP A 36 -77.91 23.37 -61.73
C ASP A 36 -77.16 22.09 -62.18
N LYS A 37 -77.18 21.77 -63.49
CA LYS A 37 -76.40 20.66 -64.07
C LYS A 37 -74.89 20.86 -63.93
N ILE A 38 -74.38 22.08 -64.16
CA ILE A 38 -72.96 22.41 -63.99
C ILE A 38 -72.55 22.22 -62.52
N ASP A 39 -73.37 22.66 -61.57
CA ASP A 39 -73.06 22.53 -60.15
C ASP A 39 -73.10 21.08 -59.68
N THR A 40 -74.05 20.27 -60.15
CA THR A 40 -74.04 18.82 -59.93
C THR A 40 -72.78 18.19 -60.51
N LEU A 41 -72.43 18.50 -61.77
CA LEU A 41 -71.25 17.94 -62.41
C LEU A 41 -69.95 18.31 -61.68
N LYS A 42 -69.82 19.56 -61.23
CA LYS A 42 -68.67 20.01 -60.43
C LYS A 42 -68.57 19.26 -59.11
N LYS A 43 -69.69 19.04 -58.44
CA LYS A 43 -69.75 18.30 -57.18
C LYS A 43 -69.31 16.84 -57.38
N ASP A 44 -69.83 16.17 -58.40
CA ASP A 44 -69.47 14.79 -58.72
C ASP A 44 -67.97 14.67 -59.08
N GLN A 45 -67.43 15.62 -59.86
CA GLN A 45 -66.01 15.69 -60.18
C GLN A 45 -65.14 15.92 -58.93
N GLN A 46 -65.58 16.79 -58.02
CA GLN A 46 -64.87 17.07 -56.77
C GLN A 46 -64.86 15.86 -55.84
N GLU A 47 -65.98 15.15 -55.72
CA GLU A 47 -66.08 13.90 -54.94
C GLU A 47 -65.20 12.80 -55.53
N GLN A 48 -65.21 12.64 -56.86
CA GLN A 48 -64.35 11.66 -57.54
C GLN A 48 -62.85 11.99 -57.37
N CYS A 49 -62.48 13.28 -57.45
CA CYS A 49 -61.12 13.72 -57.21
C CYS A 49 -60.69 13.45 -55.76
N ALA A 50 -61.55 13.77 -54.79
CA ALA A 50 -61.29 13.50 -53.37
C ALA A 50 -61.13 12.00 -53.07
N TYR A 51 -61.93 11.15 -53.72
CA TYR A 51 -61.79 9.69 -53.61
C TYR A 51 -60.43 9.21 -54.14
N ASN A 52 -60.04 9.65 -55.35
CA ASN A 52 -58.77 9.26 -55.95
C ASN A 52 -57.56 9.72 -55.12
N ILE A 53 -57.63 10.90 -54.51
CA ILE A 53 -56.58 11.40 -53.59
C ILE A 53 -56.48 10.50 -52.35
N ARG A 54 -57.60 10.18 -51.70
CA ARG A 54 -57.61 9.30 -50.51
C ARG A 54 -57.07 7.91 -50.81
N GLU A 55 -57.45 7.33 -51.94
CA GLU A 55 -56.93 6.03 -52.41
C GLU A 55 -55.41 6.07 -52.63
N MET A 56 -54.90 7.15 -53.21
CA MET A 56 -53.46 7.33 -53.43
C MET A 56 -52.70 7.49 -52.11
N GLU A 57 -53.22 8.29 -51.18
CA GLU A 57 -52.65 8.48 -49.84
C GLU A 57 -52.64 7.16 -49.05
N TYR A 58 -53.71 6.36 -49.16
CA TYR A 58 -53.79 5.04 -48.53
C TYR A 58 -52.69 4.11 -49.06
N LYS A 59 -52.54 4.00 -50.38
CA LYS A 59 -51.50 3.16 -51.01
C LYS A 59 -50.09 3.62 -50.66
N GLN A 60 -49.84 4.94 -50.65
CA GLN A 60 -48.55 5.49 -50.23
C GLN A 60 -48.24 5.17 -48.76
N ARG A 61 -49.24 5.23 -47.87
CA ARG A 61 -49.07 4.89 -46.45
C ARG A 61 -48.75 3.41 -46.27
N GLU A 62 -49.44 2.51 -46.96
CA GLU A 62 -49.14 1.07 -46.90
C GLU A 62 -47.74 0.76 -47.44
N GLU A 63 -47.32 1.39 -48.55
CA GLU A 63 -45.98 1.19 -49.08
C GLU A 63 -44.90 1.71 -48.11
N LEU A 64 -45.12 2.88 -47.50
CA LEU A 64 -44.21 3.44 -46.51
C LEU A 64 -44.11 2.55 -45.26
N GLN A 65 -45.24 2.02 -44.78
CA GLN A 65 -45.28 1.10 -43.66
C GLN A 65 -44.50 -0.18 -43.96
N ARG A 66 -44.70 -0.78 -45.15
CA ARG A 66 -43.96 -1.97 -45.57
C ARG A 66 -42.46 -1.73 -45.63
N LYS A 67 -42.02 -0.60 -46.20
CA LYS A 67 -40.59 -0.22 -46.23
C LYS A 67 -40.03 -0.02 -44.82
N MET A 68 -40.80 0.58 -43.92
CA MET A 68 -40.40 0.75 -42.52
C MET A 68 -40.25 -0.59 -41.81
N ASP A 69 -41.18 -1.53 -42.01
CA ASP A 69 -41.10 -2.87 -41.42
C ASP A 69 -39.92 -3.69 -41.97
N GLU A 70 -39.64 -3.58 -43.27
CA GLU A 70 -38.46 -4.20 -43.92
C GLU A 70 -37.15 -3.62 -43.35
N LEU A 71 -37.06 -2.30 -43.20
CA LEU A 71 -35.91 -1.65 -42.57
C LEU A 71 -35.74 -2.07 -41.11
N LEU A 72 -36.82 -2.14 -40.34
CA LEU A 72 -36.78 -2.52 -38.93
C LEU A 72 -36.32 -3.97 -38.75
N LYS A 73 -36.78 -4.89 -39.60
CA LYS A 73 -36.29 -6.28 -39.64
C LYS A 73 -34.81 -6.36 -39.98
N SER A 74 -34.34 -5.57 -40.95
CA SER A 74 -32.93 -5.54 -41.35
C SER A 74 -32.03 -5.02 -40.21
N VAL A 75 -32.44 -3.93 -39.55
CA VAL A 75 -31.71 -3.38 -38.40
C VAL A 75 -31.68 -4.37 -37.25
N GLN A 76 -32.80 -5.03 -36.94
CA GLN A 76 -32.86 -6.03 -35.88
C GLN A 76 -31.88 -7.18 -36.15
N ALA A 77 -31.89 -7.74 -37.36
CA ALA A 77 -30.97 -8.81 -37.74
C ALA A 77 -29.49 -8.38 -37.63
N MET A 78 -29.16 -7.13 -37.97
CA MET A 78 -27.82 -6.60 -37.81
C MET A 78 -27.40 -6.48 -36.34
N VAL A 79 -28.32 -6.02 -35.48
CA VAL A 79 -28.08 -5.92 -34.04
C VAL A 79 -27.86 -7.30 -33.43
N ASP A 80 -28.69 -8.28 -33.78
CA ASP A 80 -28.57 -9.66 -33.29
C ASP A 80 -27.26 -10.29 -33.73
N ALA A 81 -26.86 -10.12 -35.00
CA ALA A 81 -25.60 -10.61 -35.51
C ALA A 81 -24.38 -9.99 -34.79
N LYS A 82 -24.41 -8.67 -34.55
CA LYS A 82 -23.35 -7.98 -33.80
C LYS A 82 -23.30 -8.44 -32.34
N LEU A 83 -24.45 -8.66 -31.72
CA LEU A 83 -24.54 -9.14 -30.35
C LEU A 83 -23.93 -10.54 -30.20
N GLU A 84 -24.27 -11.47 -31.12
CA GLU A 84 -23.69 -12.82 -31.10
C GLU A 84 -22.19 -12.82 -31.38
N GLN A 85 -21.72 -11.98 -32.32
CA GLN A 85 -20.29 -11.82 -32.55
C GLN A 85 -19.56 -11.31 -31.30
N GLN A 86 -20.16 -10.37 -30.57
CA GLN A 86 -19.61 -9.84 -29.33
C GLN A 86 -19.59 -10.90 -28.22
N LYS A 87 -20.65 -11.70 -28.07
CA LYS A 87 -20.70 -12.83 -27.12
C LYS A 87 -19.58 -13.82 -27.36
N LEU A 88 -19.38 -14.23 -28.63
CA LEU A 88 -18.31 -15.16 -29.00
C LEU A 88 -16.92 -14.56 -28.74
N SER A 89 -16.71 -13.29 -29.09
CA SER A 89 -15.44 -12.59 -28.80
C SER A 89 -15.15 -12.54 -27.30
N ASN A 90 -16.17 -12.25 -26.48
CA ASN A 90 -16.02 -12.19 -25.04
C ASN A 90 -15.74 -13.57 -24.43
N ALA A 91 -16.44 -14.62 -24.89
CA ALA A 91 -16.18 -16.00 -24.45
C ALA A 91 -14.71 -16.42 -24.69
N ASN A 92 -14.16 -16.10 -25.86
CA ASN A 92 -12.76 -16.36 -26.18
C ASN A 92 -11.79 -15.58 -25.28
N LYS A 93 -12.11 -14.33 -24.94
CA LYS A 93 -11.30 -13.53 -24.00
C LYS A 93 -11.32 -14.12 -22.60
N PHE A 94 -12.48 -14.57 -22.11
CA PHE A 94 -12.60 -15.20 -20.79
C PHE A 94 -11.81 -16.51 -20.71
N ALA A 95 -11.89 -17.39 -21.72
CA ALA A 95 -11.10 -18.62 -21.77
C ALA A 95 -9.58 -18.33 -21.73
N GLY A 96 -9.13 -17.28 -22.40
CA GLY A 96 -7.73 -16.85 -22.34
C GLY A 96 -7.29 -16.32 -20.97
N ILE A 97 -8.20 -15.67 -20.22
CA ILE A 97 -7.96 -15.22 -18.86
C ILE A 97 -7.85 -16.42 -17.92
N ASP A 98 -8.76 -17.39 -18.02
CA ASP A 98 -8.76 -18.58 -17.16
C ASP A 98 -7.47 -19.41 -17.33
N GLN A 99 -6.99 -19.56 -18.56
CA GLN A 99 -5.72 -20.25 -18.82
C GLN A 99 -4.52 -19.52 -18.20
N LYS A 100 -4.49 -18.17 -18.29
CA LYS A 100 -3.43 -17.36 -17.65
C LYS A 100 -3.48 -17.47 -16.13
N ASN A 101 -4.68 -17.44 -15.56
CA ASN A 101 -4.87 -17.59 -14.12
C ASN A 101 -4.41 -18.97 -13.63
N ALA A 102 -4.73 -20.05 -14.35
CA ALA A 102 -4.26 -21.40 -14.03
C ALA A 102 -2.73 -21.50 -14.08
N LEU A 103 -2.09 -20.91 -15.10
CA LEU A 103 -0.63 -20.88 -15.20
C LEU A 103 0.01 -20.07 -14.07
N GLN A 104 -0.59 -18.95 -13.68
CA GLN A 104 -0.11 -18.12 -12.57
C GLN A 104 -0.24 -18.86 -11.23
N GLN A 105 -1.35 -19.55 -11.00
CA GLN A 105 -1.54 -20.35 -9.79
C GLN A 105 -0.51 -21.49 -9.69
N ALA A 106 -0.22 -22.18 -10.80
CA ALA A 106 0.80 -23.23 -10.83
C ALA A 106 2.22 -22.69 -10.49
N LYS A 107 2.54 -21.47 -10.93
CA LYS A 107 3.81 -20.81 -10.58
C LYS A 107 3.90 -20.48 -9.09
N ILE A 108 2.81 -19.99 -8.50
CA ILE A 108 2.76 -19.68 -7.06
C ILE A 108 3.02 -20.94 -6.23
N VAL A 109 2.31 -22.04 -6.54
CA VAL A 109 2.49 -23.32 -5.83
C VAL A 109 3.94 -23.81 -5.92
N LYS A 110 4.58 -23.67 -7.08
CA LYS A 110 5.99 -24.04 -7.24
C LYS A 110 6.94 -23.18 -6.40
N LEU A 111 6.70 -21.86 -6.33
CA LEU A 111 7.49 -20.95 -5.49
C LEU A 111 7.32 -21.25 -4.01
N GLU A 112 6.10 -21.54 -3.55
CA GLU A 112 5.84 -21.95 -2.17
C GLU A 112 6.58 -23.25 -1.81
N GLN A 113 6.67 -24.19 -2.74
CA GLN A 113 7.43 -25.41 -2.53
C GLN A 113 8.93 -25.12 -2.38
N TYR A 114 9.52 -24.33 -3.27
CA TYR A 114 10.93 -23.93 -3.16
C TYR A 114 11.22 -23.23 -1.84
N GLN A 115 10.33 -22.32 -1.41
CA GLN A 115 10.49 -21.61 -0.14
C GLN A 115 10.47 -22.56 1.06
N LYS A 116 9.62 -23.60 1.06
CA LYS A 116 9.59 -24.62 2.12
C LYS A 116 10.88 -25.45 2.15
N GLU A 117 11.40 -25.84 0.99
CA GLU A 117 12.66 -26.58 0.88
C GLU A 117 13.85 -25.75 1.39
N GLU A 118 13.93 -24.46 1.04
CA GLU A 118 14.97 -23.55 1.55
C GLU A 118 14.87 -23.35 3.07
N GLN A 119 13.67 -23.16 3.61
CA GLN A 119 13.47 -23.04 5.05
C GLN A 119 13.94 -24.30 5.79
N LEU A 120 13.64 -25.48 5.27
CA LEU A 120 14.08 -26.74 5.86
C LEU A 120 15.62 -26.83 5.86
N ASN A 121 16.26 -26.45 4.75
CA ASN A 121 17.72 -26.43 4.64
C ASN A 121 18.36 -25.47 5.64
N ILE A 122 17.80 -24.26 5.81
CA ILE A 122 18.29 -23.29 6.81
C ILE A 122 18.21 -23.86 8.22
N VAL A 123 17.08 -24.47 8.59
CA VAL A 123 16.90 -25.09 9.92
C VAL A 123 17.91 -26.22 10.14
N GLN A 124 18.17 -27.05 9.12
CA GLN A 124 19.17 -28.10 9.20
C GLN A 124 20.59 -27.53 9.38
N LEU A 125 20.96 -26.52 8.59
CA LEU A 125 22.26 -25.85 8.71
C LEU A 125 22.45 -25.21 10.09
N GLN A 126 21.42 -24.54 10.62
CA GLN A 126 21.45 -23.98 11.97
C GLN A 126 21.70 -25.05 13.03
N LYS A 127 20.99 -26.20 12.94
CA LYS A 127 21.24 -27.34 13.84
C LYS A 127 22.67 -27.85 13.74
N THR A 128 23.20 -28.02 12.53
CA THR A 128 24.58 -28.47 12.33
C THR A 128 25.59 -27.48 12.92
N VAL A 129 25.39 -26.17 12.71
CA VAL A 129 26.25 -25.13 13.29
C VAL A 129 26.22 -25.15 14.82
N THR A 130 25.03 -25.35 15.42
CA THR A 130 24.89 -25.51 16.86
C THR A 130 25.67 -26.73 17.37
N THR A 131 25.49 -27.90 16.75
CA THR A 131 26.22 -29.10 17.13
C THR A 131 27.73 -28.91 17.00
N MET A 132 28.22 -28.30 15.91
CA MET A 132 29.64 -28.00 15.71
C MET A 132 30.22 -27.09 16.79
N ARG A 133 29.43 -26.16 17.35
CA ARG A 133 29.83 -25.32 18.49
C ARG A 133 29.92 -26.13 19.77
N GLU A 134 28.95 -27.01 20.04
CA GLU A 134 28.92 -27.86 21.24
C GLU A 134 30.11 -28.82 21.31
N ILE A 135 30.50 -29.41 20.17
CA ILE A 135 31.65 -30.32 20.09
C ILE A 135 33.00 -29.61 19.90
N GLY A 136 33.02 -28.28 19.98
CA GLY A 136 34.25 -27.48 19.94
C GLY A 136 34.96 -27.42 18.58
N LEU A 137 34.30 -27.81 17.48
CA LEU A 137 34.87 -27.75 16.13
C LEU A 137 34.94 -26.32 15.56
N THR A 138 34.26 -25.37 16.19
CA THR A 138 34.39 -23.93 15.89
C THR A 138 34.79 -23.18 17.15
N PRO A 139 35.68 -22.16 17.07
CA PRO A 139 36.01 -21.36 18.23
C PRO A 139 34.74 -20.72 18.78
N GLN A 140 34.36 -21.08 20.00
CA GLN A 140 33.25 -20.42 20.66
C GLN A 140 33.60 -18.95 20.86
N GLN A 141 32.83 -18.09 20.20
CA GLN A 141 32.84 -16.64 20.42
C GLN A 141 32.56 -16.36 21.90
N ASN A 142 32.98 -15.20 22.39
CA ASN A 142 32.64 -14.81 23.76
C ASN A 142 31.10 -14.79 23.91
N ARG A 143 30.62 -14.93 25.14
CA ARG A 143 29.19 -14.94 25.48
C ARG A 143 29.00 -14.49 26.92
N TRP A 144 27.75 -14.22 27.32
CA TRP A 144 27.45 -13.92 28.71
C TRP A 144 27.72 -15.12 29.61
N ASN A 145 28.36 -14.87 30.75
CA ASN A 145 28.71 -15.88 31.73
C ASN A 145 27.54 -16.09 32.69
N SER A 146 26.95 -17.30 32.67
CA SER A 146 25.84 -17.65 33.54
C SER A 146 26.21 -17.66 35.03
N THR A 147 27.48 -17.82 35.40
CA THR A 147 27.93 -17.75 36.80
C THR A 147 28.24 -16.33 37.25
N ALA A 148 28.44 -15.39 36.31
CA ALA A 148 28.64 -13.97 36.57
C ALA A 148 27.44 -13.15 36.07
N CYS A 149 26.23 -13.64 36.34
CA CYS A 149 24.96 -13.07 35.95
C CYS A 149 24.06 -12.94 37.18
N TYR A 150 23.53 -11.74 37.45
CA TYR A 150 22.62 -11.57 38.59
C TYR A 150 21.30 -12.34 38.36
N PRO A 151 20.68 -12.97 39.39
CA PRO A 151 19.54 -13.87 39.21
C PRO A 151 18.27 -13.26 38.59
N SER A 152 18.09 -11.94 38.62
CA SER A 152 16.96 -11.27 37.96
C SER A 152 17.12 -11.21 36.44
N LEU A 153 18.30 -11.53 35.91
CA LEU A 153 18.59 -11.54 34.47
C LEU A 153 18.46 -12.96 33.92
N ALA A 154 17.72 -13.09 32.83
CA ALA A 154 17.64 -14.30 32.03
C ALA A 154 18.53 -14.20 30.79
N LEU A 155 19.24 -15.28 30.48
CA LEU A 155 20.08 -15.40 29.29
C LEU A 155 19.39 -16.28 28.25
N SER A 156 19.59 -16.01 26.95
CA SER A 156 19.19 -16.95 25.89
C SER A 156 19.88 -18.30 26.05
N GLU A 157 19.18 -19.37 25.65
CA GLU A 157 19.73 -20.72 25.67
C GLU A 157 20.84 -20.89 24.62
N LEU A 158 21.80 -21.80 24.92
CA LEU A 158 22.95 -22.19 24.08
C LEU A 158 24.00 -21.09 23.85
N ASP A 159 23.62 -19.98 23.22
CA ASP A 159 24.54 -18.92 22.80
C ASP A 159 24.81 -17.90 23.90
N ARG A 160 23.88 -17.71 24.84
CA ARG A 160 23.95 -16.70 25.92
C ARG A 160 24.34 -15.33 25.39
N LEU A 161 23.73 -14.89 24.29
CA LEU A 161 23.95 -13.56 23.70
C LEU A 161 22.88 -12.55 24.10
N ILE A 162 21.65 -13.00 24.34
CA ILE A 162 20.54 -12.14 24.77
C ILE A 162 20.49 -12.11 26.30
N VAL A 163 20.29 -10.92 26.85
CA VAL A 163 20.05 -10.69 28.29
C VAL A 163 18.72 -9.98 28.42
N GLN A 164 17.85 -10.48 29.30
CA GLN A 164 16.57 -9.85 29.63
C GLN A 164 16.43 -9.70 31.14
N HIS A 165 16.02 -8.51 31.60
CA HIS A 165 15.67 -8.31 33.00
C HIS A 165 14.25 -8.82 33.26
N ASN A 166 14.16 -9.90 34.04
CA ASN A 166 12.92 -10.61 34.37
C ASN A 166 12.56 -10.47 35.87
N GLY A 167 13.23 -9.56 36.60
CA GLY A 167 12.88 -9.29 37.99
C GLY A 167 11.47 -8.70 38.12
N GLU A 168 10.88 -8.76 39.30
CA GLU A 168 9.55 -8.16 39.55
C GLU A 168 9.63 -6.65 39.81
N LYS A 169 10.77 -6.18 40.31
CA LYS A 169 10.99 -4.79 40.74
C LYS A 169 12.18 -4.18 40.01
N PRO A 170 12.20 -2.85 39.82
CA PRO A 170 13.41 -2.15 39.39
C PRO A 170 14.57 -2.39 40.36
N GLY A 171 15.72 -2.72 39.81
CA GLY A 171 16.93 -3.06 40.56
C GLY A 171 18.10 -3.23 39.60
N ARG A 172 19.26 -2.68 39.97
CA ARG A 172 20.48 -2.75 39.15
C ARG A 172 20.92 -4.19 39.10
N SER A 173 20.97 -4.77 37.91
CA SER A 173 21.30 -6.17 37.71
C SER A 173 22.29 -6.28 36.56
N SER A 174 23.43 -6.90 36.82
CA SER A 174 24.55 -6.94 35.88
C SER A 174 24.89 -8.35 35.43
N VAL A 175 25.49 -8.45 34.26
CA VAL A 175 26.10 -9.67 33.75
C VAL A 175 27.44 -9.36 33.10
N ARG A 176 28.44 -10.22 33.34
CA ARG A 176 29.76 -10.18 32.68
C ARG A 176 29.87 -11.27 31.62
N ALA A 177 30.69 -11.04 30.60
CA ALA A 177 31.03 -12.07 29.62
C ALA A 177 32.07 -13.08 30.18
N GLU A 178 32.20 -14.24 29.54
CA GLU A 178 33.12 -15.32 29.97
C GLU A 178 34.60 -14.96 29.77
N LYS A 179 34.92 -14.24 28.70
CA LYS A 179 36.31 -13.92 28.35
C LYS A 179 36.58 -12.42 28.54
N PRO A 180 37.79 -12.05 29.00
CA PRO A 180 38.19 -10.65 29.16
C PRO A 180 38.45 -9.98 27.80
N MET A 181 38.56 -8.65 27.82
CA MET A 181 38.81 -7.84 26.62
C MET A 181 40.14 -8.19 25.92
N SER A 182 41.14 -8.70 26.65
CA SER A 182 42.40 -9.20 26.07
C SER A 182 42.22 -10.33 25.05
N LYS A 183 41.10 -11.06 25.10
CA LYS A 183 40.75 -12.12 24.13
C LYS A 183 39.76 -11.66 23.08
N ASN A 184 38.89 -10.71 23.42
CA ASN A 184 37.93 -10.13 22.51
C ASN A 184 37.85 -8.61 22.73
N PRO A 185 38.69 -7.82 22.04
CA PRO A 185 38.91 -6.42 22.39
C PRO A 185 37.77 -5.48 22.00
N TYR A 186 36.69 -5.99 21.42
CA TYR A 186 35.53 -5.19 21.05
C TYR A 186 34.26 -6.04 21.02
N PHE A 187 33.16 -5.46 21.49
CA PHE A 187 31.83 -6.05 21.40
C PHE A 187 30.79 -4.97 21.12
N GLU A 188 29.66 -5.38 20.56
CA GLU A 188 28.49 -4.53 20.35
C GLU A 188 27.29 -5.07 21.10
N VAL A 189 26.41 -4.18 21.52
CA VAL A 189 25.16 -4.50 22.20
C VAL A 189 24.04 -3.78 21.48
N LYS A 190 23.11 -4.56 20.92
CA LYS A 190 21.88 -4.06 20.32
C LYS A 190 20.79 -3.96 21.37
N ILE A 191 20.12 -2.81 21.42
CA ILE A 191 19.02 -2.59 22.35
C ILE A 191 17.71 -3.08 21.71
N LEU A 192 17.14 -4.15 22.25
CA LEU A 192 15.91 -4.74 21.73
C LEU A 192 14.68 -4.11 22.41
N GLU A 193 14.72 -3.96 23.73
CA GLU A 193 13.66 -3.35 24.56
C GLU A 193 14.32 -2.55 25.68
N ALA A 194 13.86 -1.32 25.95
CA ALA A 194 14.48 -0.45 26.95
C ALA A 194 13.47 0.47 27.67
N PRO A 195 12.58 -0.08 28.53
CA PRO A 195 11.69 0.71 29.37
C PRO A 195 12.43 1.50 30.49
N GLY A 196 13.75 1.46 30.55
CA GLY A 196 14.57 2.12 31.57
C GLY A 196 16.04 2.25 31.20
N SER A 197 16.86 2.65 32.17
CA SER A 197 18.28 2.92 31.99
C SER A 197 19.10 1.65 31.74
N ILE A 198 20.13 1.77 30.90
CA ILE A 198 21.07 0.71 30.53
C ILE A 198 22.49 1.29 30.62
N SER A 199 23.43 0.51 31.18
CA SER A 199 24.86 0.85 31.13
C SER A 199 25.62 -0.27 30.44
N ILE A 200 26.49 0.09 29.49
CA ILE A 200 27.26 -0.84 28.66
C ILE A 200 28.74 -0.49 28.80
N GLY A 201 29.56 -1.43 29.24
CA GLY A 201 30.94 -1.11 29.57
C GLY A 201 31.78 -2.31 29.94
N LEU A 202 32.78 -2.03 30.77
CA LEU A 202 33.79 -2.98 31.20
C LEU A 202 33.79 -3.05 32.73
N ALA A 203 33.78 -4.28 33.25
CA ALA A 203 33.81 -4.55 34.68
C ALA A 203 34.94 -5.51 35.04
N THR A 204 35.50 -5.34 36.23
CA THR A 204 36.41 -6.33 36.83
C THR A 204 35.60 -7.46 37.47
N GLU A 205 36.28 -8.55 37.86
CA GLU A 205 35.64 -9.66 38.59
C GLU A 205 35.11 -9.23 39.96
N GLN A 206 35.72 -8.21 40.58
CA GLN A 206 35.38 -7.72 41.92
C GLN A 206 34.09 -6.90 41.96
N MET A 207 33.62 -6.39 40.82
CA MET A 207 32.37 -5.60 40.79
C MET A 207 31.18 -6.46 41.27
N PRO A 208 30.41 -6.04 42.28
CA PRO A 208 29.14 -6.66 42.61
C PRO A 208 28.20 -6.68 41.41
N LEU A 209 27.39 -7.74 41.27
CA LEU A 209 26.47 -7.87 40.15
C LEU A 209 25.13 -7.15 40.39
N ASP A 210 24.87 -6.73 41.63
CA ASP A 210 23.70 -6.00 42.09
C ASP A 210 24.06 -4.70 42.80
N ASP A 211 23.03 -3.88 43.00
CA ASP A 211 23.04 -2.59 43.72
C ASP A 211 24.06 -1.55 43.23
N THR A 212 24.81 -1.85 42.18
CA THR A 212 25.75 -0.95 41.50
C THR A 212 25.60 -1.01 39.98
N TRP A 213 26.14 0.00 39.30
CA TRP A 213 26.21 0.07 37.84
C TRP A 213 27.64 -0.19 37.38
N VAL A 214 27.79 -0.91 36.26
CA VAL A 214 29.04 -0.82 35.50
C VAL A 214 29.30 0.65 35.14
N GLY A 215 30.51 1.13 35.44
CA GLY A 215 30.92 2.53 35.37
C GLY A 215 30.97 3.23 36.72
N LEU A 216 30.10 2.89 37.67
CA LEU A 216 30.07 3.51 39.02
C LEU A 216 30.99 2.83 40.02
N HIS A 217 31.15 1.51 39.92
CA HIS A 217 32.08 0.78 40.79
C HIS A 217 33.53 1.08 40.41
N GLU A 218 34.42 1.12 41.40
CA GLU A 218 35.85 1.30 41.17
C GLU A 218 36.43 0.22 40.25
N GLY A 219 37.38 0.60 39.39
CA GLY A 219 37.95 -0.29 38.37
C GLY A 219 37.03 -0.56 37.16
N THR A 220 35.83 0.03 37.10
CA THR A 220 34.89 -0.15 35.99
C THR A 220 34.71 1.14 35.19
N CYS A 221 34.31 1.00 33.92
CA CYS A 221 33.98 2.11 33.04
C CYS A 221 32.79 1.76 32.14
N ALA A 222 31.95 2.74 31.78
CA ALA A 222 30.78 2.47 30.96
C ALA A 222 30.24 3.67 30.20
N TYR A 223 29.41 3.37 29.20
CA TYR A 223 28.56 4.31 28.50
C TYR A 223 27.10 4.05 28.90
N GLU A 224 26.50 5.04 29.57
CA GLU A 224 25.14 4.98 30.05
C GLU A 224 24.15 5.55 29.03
N SER A 225 22.95 4.97 28.97
CA SER A 225 21.88 5.32 28.03
C SER A 225 21.48 6.80 28.02
N TRP A 226 21.71 7.52 29.11
CA TRP A 226 21.42 8.96 29.22
C TRP A 226 22.45 9.86 28.54
N GLY A 227 23.55 9.31 28.03
CA GLY A 227 24.56 10.08 27.31
C GLY A 227 25.76 10.48 28.16
N SER A 228 26.16 9.61 29.09
CA SER A 228 27.31 9.84 29.98
C SER A 228 28.32 8.70 29.89
N PHE A 229 29.61 9.05 29.85
CA PHE A 229 30.69 8.08 30.07
C PHE A 229 31.11 8.12 31.54
N TRP A 230 31.24 6.97 32.17
CA TRP A 230 31.57 6.82 33.59
C TRP A 230 32.92 6.12 33.77
N GLY A 231 33.62 6.46 34.86
CA GLY A 231 34.82 5.76 35.31
C GLY A 231 36.12 6.20 34.63
N HIS A 232 36.13 7.37 33.99
CA HIS A 232 37.30 7.96 33.36
C HIS A 232 37.57 9.36 33.91
N GLU A 233 38.66 9.51 34.65
CA GLU A 233 39.13 10.81 35.12
C GLU A 233 39.71 11.60 33.93
N VAL A 234 39.17 12.78 33.65
CA VAL A 234 39.67 13.70 32.62
C VAL A 234 39.62 15.13 33.14
N GLU A 235 40.51 15.99 32.64
CA GLU A 235 40.49 17.41 32.98
C GLU A 235 39.15 18.05 32.60
N GLY A 236 38.49 18.69 33.57
CA GLY A 236 37.16 19.28 33.39
C GLY A 236 36.01 18.27 33.40
N GLY A 237 36.24 17.01 33.77
CA GLY A 237 35.19 16.04 34.04
C GLY A 237 34.43 16.36 35.34
N ASP A 238 33.18 15.93 35.42
CA ASP A 238 32.36 16.06 36.62
C ASP A 238 32.47 14.79 37.49
N HIS A 239 32.16 14.90 38.77
CA HIS A 239 32.07 13.74 39.68
C HIS A 239 30.60 13.55 40.09
N GLY A 240 30.12 12.30 40.04
CA GLY A 240 28.80 11.97 40.57
C GLY A 240 28.77 12.05 42.10
N ASP A 241 27.58 11.85 42.71
CA ASP A 241 27.41 11.89 44.17
C ASP A 241 28.27 10.86 44.91
N ASN A 242 28.67 9.78 44.23
CA ASN A 242 29.58 8.75 44.74
C ASN A 242 31.07 9.10 44.55
N GLY A 243 31.38 10.32 44.08
CA GLY A 243 32.72 10.76 43.74
C GLY A 243 33.31 10.11 42.49
N ARG A 244 32.53 9.33 41.72
CA ARG A 244 33.05 8.67 40.51
C ARG A 244 33.06 9.65 39.34
N PRO A 245 34.15 9.75 38.57
CA PRO A 245 34.23 10.68 37.43
C PRO A 245 33.29 10.26 36.31
N HIS A 246 32.72 11.26 35.64
CA HIS A 246 31.88 11.10 34.47
C HIS A 246 31.98 12.27 33.50
N ILE A 247 31.63 11.99 32.25
CA ILE A 247 31.65 12.94 31.14
C ILE A 247 30.26 12.94 30.51
N ASN A 248 29.54 14.05 30.66
CA ASN A 248 28.21 14.26 30.10
C ASN A 248 28.25 14.71 28.63
N GLY A 249 27.07 14.86 28.02
CA GLY A 249 26.92 15.43 26.67
C GLY A 249 27.28 14.47 25.54
N LYS A 250 27.41 13.17 25.83
CA LYS A 250 27.50 12.14 24.79
C LYS A 250 26.09 11.86 24.25
N PRO A 251 25.94 11.33 23.02
CA PRO A 251 24.62 11.01 22.51
C PRO A 251 23.89 10.03 23.45
N PRO A 252 22.60 10.20 23.77
CA PRO A 252 21.83 9.16 24.46
C PRO A 252 21.57 7.99 23.50
N PHE A 253 21.21 6.81 24.01
CA PHE A 253 20.84 5.64 23.19
C PHE A 253 19.65 4.86 23.75
N GLY A 254 18.94 4.16 22.88
CA GLY A 254 17.73 3.42 23.24
C GLY A 254 17.38 2.31 22.24
N VAL A 255 16.11 1.89 22.23
CA VAL A 255 15.62 0.79 21.38
C VAL A 255 16.03 0.98 19.91
N GLY A 256 16.62 -0.07 19.33
CA GLY A 256 17.07 -0.08 17.94
C GLY A 256 18.53 0.38 17.74
N ASP A 257 19.11 1.11 18.70
CA ASP A 257 20.52 1.50 18.64
C ASP A 257 21.45 0.29 18.89
N VAL A 258 22.66 0.37 18.35
CA VAL A 258 23.78 -0.53 18.61
C VAL A 258 24.90 0.27 19.26
N VAL A 259 25.32 -0.14 20.45
CA VAL A 259 26.39 0.49 21.21
C VAL A 259 27.59 -0.45 21.26
N GLY A 260 28.75 0.02 20.83
CA GLY A 260 29.99 -0.73 20.90
C GLY A 260 30.88 -0.26 22.05
N CYS A 261 31.62 -1.19 22.63
CA CYS A 261 32.66 -0.93 23.61
C CYS A 261 33.90 -1.79 23.30
N GLY A 262 35.07 -1.18 23.32
CA GLY A 262 36.34 -1.87 23.06
C GLY A 262 37.53 -1.25 23.77
N VAL A 263 38.63 -2.01 23.73
CA VAL A 263 39.92 -1.61 24.27
C VAL A 263 40.98 -1.82 23.19
N ASN A 264 41.73 -0.77 22.87
CA ASN A 264 42.95 -0.92 22.11
C ASN A 264 44.01 -1.60 22.99
N LEU A 265 44.37 -2.84 22.64
CA LEU A 265 45.25 -3.68 23.46
C LEU A 265 46.69 -3.15 23.60
N LYS A 266 47.11 -2.21 22.74
CA LYS A 266 48.47 -1.66 22.77
C LYS A 266 48.63 -0.54 23.79
N ASN A 267 47.62 0.32 23.93
CA ASN A 267 47.69 1.53 24.75
C ASN A 267 46.56 1.66 25.78
N GLY A 268 45.67 0.66 25.88
CA GLY A 268 44.55 0.66 26.82
C GLY A 268 43.43 1.63 26.45
N GLN A 269 43.47 2.29 25.28
CA GLN A 269 42.47 3.29 24.90
C GLN A 269 41.08 2.65 24.75
N ILE A 270 40.09 3.25 25.40
CA ILE A 270 38.69 2.86 25.24
C ILE A 270 38.11 3.37 23.93
N ILE A 271 37.29 2.53 23.31
CA ILE A 271 36.54 2.86 22.11
C ILE A 271 35.06 2.63 22.40
N TYR A 272 34.30 3.72 22.48
CA TYR A 272 32.84 3.66 22.43
C TYR A 272 32.36 3.97 21.03
N THR A 273 31.32 3.25 20.60
CA THR A 273 30.66 3.51 19.32
C THR A 273 29.16 3.53 19.50
N LYS A 274 28.48 4.27 18.62
CA LYS A 274 27.03 4.23 18.48
C LYS A 274 26.69 4.09 17.00
N ASN A 275 25.90 3.08 16.65
CA ASN A 275 25.41 2.79 15.30
C ASN A 275 26.56 2.80 14.25
N GLY A 276 27.65 2.12 14.58
CA GLY A 276 28.84 2.01 13.73
C GLY A 276 29.72 3.25 13.65
N LYS A 277 29.47 4.30 14.45
CA LYS A 277 30.31 5.51 14.50
C LYS A 277 31.06 5.59 15.83
N ARG A 278 32.37 5.82 15.77
CA ARG A 278 33.21 6.05 16.97
C ARG A 278 32.85 7.37 17.63
N LEU A 279 32.74 7.36 18.95
CA LEU A 279 32.54 8.53 19.79
C LEU A 279 33.89 9.11 20.24
N ASP A 280 33.89 10.35 20.73
CA ASP A 280 35.11 10.98 21.24
C ASP A 280 35.53 10.34 22.57
N THR A 281 36.51 9.45 22.46
CA THR A 281 37.10 8.65 23.55
C THR A 281 38.62 8.76 23.59
N ALA A 282 39.21 9.79 22.96
CA ALA A 282 40.65 9.87 22.75
C ALA A 282 41.46 9.76 24.06
N ASN A 283 40.95 10.38 25.13
CA ASN A 283 41.60 10.48 26.44
C ASN A 283 41.11 9.42 27.45
N LEU A 284 40.31 8.44 27.01
CA LEU A 284 39.75 7.42 27.90
C LEU A 284 40.63 6.17 27.83
N VAL A 285 41.11 5.71 28.98
CA VAL A 285 42.00 4.55 29.09
C VAL A 285 41.55 3.60 30.20
N VAL A 286 41.92 2.34 30.06
CA VAL A 286 41.90 1.34 31.15
C VAL A 286 43.32 0.86 31.42
N GLU A 287 43.59 0.53 32.68
CA GLU A 287 44.92 0.10 33.13
C GLU A 287 45.33 -1.25 32.52
N SER A 288 44.37 -2.19 32.42
CA SER A 288 44.64 -3.54 31.94
C SER A 288 43.42 -4.13 31.23
N ALA A 289 43.59 -4.48 29.95
CA ALA A 289 42.58 -5.20 29.18
C ALA A 289 42.42 -6.67 29.63
N ALA A 290 43.37 -7.19 30.42
CA ALA A 290 43.32 -8.57 30.92
C ALA A 290 42.36 -8.73 32.10
N ASP A 291 42.14 -7.67 32.86
CA ASP A 291 41.39 -7.69 34.12
C ASP A 291 39.94 -7.19 33.97
N VAL A 292 39.56 -6.79 32.75
CA VAL A 292 38.23 -6.24 32.46
C VAL A 292 37.48 -7.08 31.44
N PHE A 293 36.18 -7.24 31.69
CA PHE A 293 35.26 -8.06 30.93
C PHE A 293 34.14 -7.18 30.36
N PRO A 294 33.63 -7.48 29.15
CA PRO A 294 32.35 -6.93 28.70
C PRO A 294 31.28 -7.10 29.78
N CYS A 295 30.54 -6.03 30.05
CA CYS A 295 29.51 -6.02 31.07
C CYS A 295 28.35 -5.10 30.68
N VAL A 296 27.14 -5.52 31.04
CA VAL A 296 25.94 -4.67 30.97
C VAL A 296 25.24 -4.66 32.32
N THR A 297 24.66 -3.51 32.67
CA THR A 297 23.73 -3.37 33.81
C THR A 297 22.37 -2.91 33.30
N LEU A 298 21.33 -3.63 33.68
CA LEU A 298 19.92 -3.34 33.35
C LEU A 298 19.17 -2.97 34.63
N TYR A 299 18.32 -1.93 34.59
CA TYR A 299 17.63 -1.45 35.80
C TYR A 299 16.16 -1.86 35.93
N ARG A 300 15.38 -1.84 34.85
CA ARG A 300 13.94 -2.13 34.89
C ARG A 300 13.62 -3.50 34.28
N PRO A 301 12.63 -4.21 34.82
CA PRO A 301 12.05 -5.37 34.16
C PRO A 301 11.57 -5.05 32.74
N GLY A 302 11.74 -6.00 31.83
CA GLY A 302 11.41 -5.84 30.41
C GLY A 302 12.51 -5.19 29.57
N ILE A 303 13.64 -4.77 30.15
CA ILE A 303 14.82 -4.40 29.35
C ILE A 303 15.38 -5.68 28.72
N LYS A 304 15.68 -5.62 27.42
CA LYS A 304 16.24 -6.71 26.63
C LYS A 304 17.32 -6.21 25.70
N VAL A 305 18.48 -6.85 25.72
CA VAL A 305 19.63 -6.51 24.88
C VAL A 305 20.24 -7.77 24.26
N GLU A 306 20.88 -7.61 23.11
CA GLU A 306 21.58 -8.68 22.40
C GLU A 306 23.04 -8.30 22.19
N ALA A 307 23.96 -9.14 22.66
CA ALA A 307 25.38 -8.95 22.47
C ALA A 307 25.87 -9.59 21.17
N ASN A 308 26.76 -8.88 20.51
CA ASN A 308 27.55 -9.36 19.40
C ASN A 308 29.02 -9.31 19.82
N PHE A 309 29.60 -10.48 20.05
CA PHE A 309 31.01 -10.64 20.38
C PHE A 309 31.88 -10.86 19.13
N GLY A 310 31.35 -10.56 17.94
CA GLY A 310 32.06 -10.58 16.67
C GLY A 310 31.79 -11.83 15.82
N PRO A 311 32.48 -11.95 14.68
CA PRO A 311 33.38 -10.95 14.11
C PRO A 311 32.65 -9.83 13.34
N ASN A 312 31.34 -9.98 13.10
CA ASN A 312 30.58 -9.12 12.19
C ASN A 312 29.97 -7.94 12.95
N PHE A 313 30.69 -6.82 13.02
CA PHE A 313 30.26 -5.61 13.73
C PHE A 313 29.66 -4.57 12.77
N GLN A 314 28.80 -3.70 13.29
CA GLN A 314 28.36 -2.50 12.58
C GLN A 314 29.51 -1.48 12.46
N PHE A 315 30.36 -1.39 13.49
CA PHE A 315 31.58 -0.60 13.44
C PHE A 315 32.69 -1.33 12.66
N ASN A 316 33.36 -0.62 11.75
CA ASN A 316 34.51 -1.16 11.04
C ASN A 316 35.78 -1.13 11.91
N ILE A 317 36.03 -2.24 12.61
CA ILE A 317 37.17 -2.39 13.53
C ILE A 317 38.54 -2.47 12.85
N SER A 318 38.60 -2.71 11.54
CA SER A 318 39.85 -3.04 10.82
C SER A 318 40.93 -1.96 10.93
N MET A 319 40.54 -0.72 11.19
CA MET A 319 41.43 0.44 11.35
C MET A 319 41.58 0.93 12.80
N ALA A 320 40.73 0.49 13.73
CA ALA A 320 40.57 1.14 15.04
C ALA A 320 41.31 0.48 16.21
N LEU A 321 41.57 -0.84 16.13
CA LEU A 321 42.14 -1.64 17.24
C LEU A 321 43.57 -2.13 16.98
N ARG A 322 44.16 -1.80 15.82
CA ARG A 322 45.48 -2.31 15.38
C ARG A 322 46.66 -1.35 15.57
N ASN A 323 46.42 -0.09 15.99
CA ASN A 323 47.46 0.95 16.06
C ASN A 323 47.87 1.31 17.47
#